data_AF-A0A8H6SW43-F1
#
_entry.id   AF-A0A8H6SW43-F1
#
_cell.length_a   1.000
_cell.length_b   1.000
_cell.length_c   1.000
_cell.angle_alpha   90.00
_cell.angle_beta   90.00
_cell.angle_gamma   90.00
#
_symmetry.space_group_name_H-M   'P 1'
#
loop_
_entity.id
_entity.type
_entity.pdbx_description
1 polymer ?
#
loop_
_entity_poly.entity_id
_entity_poly.type
_entity_poly.pdbx_seq_one_letter_code
_entity_poly.pdbx_strand_id
1 'polypeptide(L)'
;MNNRNTVHHGPNGAHLCIVQEFLGPSFALDIERNCGSSYLPESTSSRLVGQLILAVTYLHKRGIAHGDLHAGNLLLCLPSSLDPDLDLTTVISNDWMLPSEPSPHKPRYLIVPISRRLRTPLFQACMATPSIKLCDFSESYMTDMADPPPLASPGFLLPPEGIFGELPHATLASDIWAVAVAIYQVLTSGCLLFYETDGTVLERMVCTLGKFPEPLWSEWADRAESFDEEGNPITDTCPKSSLRRKAKGWTSDEHKLSALAAMFETMLRYDAERRSPAGDLLQSEWMTKYCRPYMCDDVILPTERVKLINNVTYRTY
;
A
#
# COMPACT_ATOMS: atom_id res chain seq x y z
N MET A 1 19.02 -6.47 19.13
CA MET A 1 20.14 -6.50 18.16
C MET A 1 20.34 -5.08 17.63
N ASN A 2 21.58 -4.61 17.49
CA ASN A 2 21.85 -3.32 16.85
C ASN A 2 21.64 -3.48 15.34
N ASN A 3 20.49 -3.03 14.82
CA ASN A 3 20.21 -2.95 13.38
C ASN A 3 21.14 -1.91 12.76
N ARG A 4 22.37 -2.32 12.42
CA ARG A 4 23.34 -1.46 11.72
C ARG A 4 23.39 -1.89 10.26
N ASN A 5 23.15 -0.93 9.37
CA ASN A 5 23.40 -1.09 7.95
C ASN A 5 24.89 -1.38 7.73
N THR A 6 25.20 -2.24 6.76
CA THR A 6 26.56 -2.66 6.43
C THR A 6 26.80 -2.55 4.93
N VAL A 7 28.05 -2.65 4.51
CA VAL A 7 28.42 -2.74 3.09
C VAL A 7 29.12 -4.08 2.87
N HIS A 8 28.59 -4.88 1.95
CA HIS A 8 29.20 -6.15 1.54
C HIS A 8 29.97 -5.96 0.24
N HIS A 9 31.25 -6.33 0.24
CA HIS A 9 32.08 -6.32 -0.96
C HIS A 9 32.07 -7.71 -1.60
N GLY A 10 31.46 -7.80 -2.78
CA GLY A 10 31.38 -9.01 -3.58
C GLY A 10 32.12 -8.88 -4.92
N PRO A 11 32.08 -9.93 -5.76
CA PRO A 11 32.73 -9.92 -7.07
C PRO A 11 32.15 -8.86 -8.03
N ASN A 12 30.94 -8.36 -7.78
CA ASN A 12 30.28 -7.32 -8.57
C ASN A 12 30.38 -5.92 -7.94
N GLY A 13 31.19 -5.73 -6.89
CA GLY A 13 31.41 -4.43 -6.25
C GLY A 13 30.90 -4.36 -4.82
N ALA A 14 30.66 -3.12 -4.37
CA ALA A 14 30.16 -2.83 -3.03
C ALA A 14 28.63 -2.78 -3.03
N HIS A 15 28.00 -3.52 -2.12
CA HIS A 15 26.55 -3.63 -1.99
C HIS A 15 26.14 -3.10 -0.62
N LEU A 16 25.27 -2.09 -0.58
CA LEU A 16 24.65 -1.63 0.66
C LEU A 16 23.68 -2.70 1.17
N CYS A 17 23.86 -3.13 2.42
CA CYS A 17 23.01 -4.09 3.11
C CYS A 17 22.24 -3.38 4.22
N ILE A 18 20.94 -3.25 4.03
CA ILE A 18 20.02 -2.64 5.00
C ILE A 18 19.49 -3.74 5.92
N VAL A 19 19.69 -3.59 7.23
CA VAL A 19 19.22 -4.56 8.22
C VAL A 19 17.94 -4.03 8.85
N GLN A 20 16.82 -4.71 8.55
CA GLN A 20 15.50 -4.37 9.04
C GLN A 20 14.96 -5.46 9.96
N GLU A 21 13.89 -5.14 10.70
CA GLU A 21 13.14 -6.16 11.42
C GLU A 21 12.55 -7.18 10.43
N PHE A 22 12.50 -8.45 10.83
CA PHE A 22 11.85 -9.48 10.03
C PHE A 22 10.33 -9.33 10.15
N LEU A 23 9.66 -9.12 9.02
CA LEU A 23 8.21 -9.02 8.93
C LEU A 23 7.64 -10.27 8.25
N GLY A 24 6.31 -10.36 8.28
CA GLY A 24 5.55 -11.42 7.66
C GLY A 24 5.30 -11.20 6.17
N PRO A 25 4.33 -11.95 5.61
CA PRO A 25 4.01 -11.94 4.19
C PRO A 25 3.55 -10.56 3.66
N SER A 26 3.66 -10.37 2.35
CA SER A 26 3.17 -9.17 1.66
C SER A 26 1.66 -9.27 1.48
N PHE A 27 0.94 -8.19 1.81
CA PHE A 27 -0.51 -8.20 1.74
C PHE A 27 -0.99 -8.51 0.31
N ALA A 28 -0.50 -7.80 -0.72
CA ALA A 28 -0.95 -8.03 -2.10
C ALA A 28 -0.67 -9.45 -2.62
N LEU A 29 0.53 -9.98 -2.39
CA LEU A 29 0.93 -11.27 -2.98
C LEU A 29 0.28 -12.46 -2.26
N ASP A 30 0.03 -12.33 -0.95
CA ASP A 30 -0.41 -13.44 -0.13
C ASP A 30 -1.92 -13.39 0.16
N ILE A 31 -2.59 -12.23 0.14
CA ILE A 31 -4.02 -12.16 0.42
C ILE A 31 -4.86 -12.89 -0.64
N GLU A 32 -4.61 -12.62 -1.92
CA GLU A 32 -5.34 -13.25 -3.03
C GLU A 32 -5.13 -14.77 -3.01
N ARG A 33 -3.90 -15.20 -2.74
CA ARG A 33 -3.53 -16.63 -2.69
C ARG A 33 -4.15 -17.36 -1.50
N ASN A 34 -4.27 -16.72 -0.34
CA ASN A 34 -4.71 -17.37 0.89
C ASN A 34 -6.22 -17.21 1.17
N CYS A 35 -6.81 -16.11 0.72
CA CYS A 35 -8.23 -15.80 0.92
C CYS A 35 -9.07 -15.96 -0.35
N GLY A 36 -8.46 -16.10 -1.54
CA GLY A 36 -9.17 -16.13 -2.81
C GLY A 36 -9.96 -14.83 -3.03
N SER A 37 -11.13 -14.94 -3.65
CA SER A 37 -12.07 -13.81 -3.82
C SER A 37 -12.90 -13.50 -2.57
N SER A 38 -12.53 -14.06 -1.40
CA SER A 38 -13.28 -13.85 -0.16
C SER A 38 -12.86 -12.53 0.48
N TYR A 39 -13.83 -11.70 0.85
CA TYR A 39 -13.58 -10.50 1.64
C TYR A 39 -13.05 -10.85 3.02
N LEU A 40 -12.09 -10.04 3.51
CA LEU A 40 -11.65 -10.12 4.90
C LEU A 40 -12.79 -9.74 5.86
N PRO A 41 -12.79 -10.26 7.10
CA PRO A 41 -13.72 -9.80 8.13
C PRO A 41 -13.68 -8.26 8.26
N GLU A 42 -14.84 -7.63 8.46
CA GLU A 42 -14.93 -6.16 8.56
C GLU A 42 -14.02 -5.59 9.64
N SER A 43 -13.91 -6.27 10.79
CA SER A 43 -13.02 -5.89 11.89
C SER A 43 -11.54 -5.90 11.49
N THR A 44 -11.14 -6.91 10.71
CA THR A 44 -9.76 -7.05 10.22
C THR A 44 -9.43 -5.98 9.21
N SER A 45 -10.24 -5.83 8.17
CA SER A 45 -10.02 -4.84 7.13
C SER A 45 -10.06 -3.40 7.68
N SER A 46 -11.00 -3.07 8.57
CA SER A 46 -11.07 -1.76 9.21
C SER A 46 -9.83 -1.46 10.07
N ARG A 47 -9.31 -2.47 10.78
CA ARG A 47 -8.05 -2.34 11.54
C ARG A 47 -6.87 -2.03 10.61
N LEU A 48 -6.71 -2.77 9.52
CA LEU A 48 -5.60 -2.60 8.58
C LEU A 48 -5.67 -1.25 7.85
N VAL A 49 -6.87 -0.83 7.41
CA VAL A 49 -7.10 0.50 6.82
C VAL A 49 -6.71 1.60 7.81
N GLY A 50 -7.12 1.47 9.07
CA GLY A 50 -6.75 2.44 10.09
C GLY A 50 -5.23 2.53 10.32
N GLN A 51 -4.54 1.39 10.36
CA GLN A 51 -3.08 1.35 10.51
C GLN A 51 -2.35 1.98 9.32
N LEU A 52 -2.85 1.75 8.09
CA LEU A 52 -2.29 2.37 6.89
C LEU A 52 -2.39 3.90 6.95
N ILE A 53 -3.58 4.44 7.25
CA ILE A 53 -3.77 5.89 7.34
C ILE A 53 -2.91 6.49 8.47
N LEU A 54 -2.77 5.80 9.61
CA LEU A 54 -1.85 6.23 10.68
C LEU A 54 -0.39 6.25 10.24
N ALA A 55 0.08 5.21 9.56
CA ALA A 55 1.46 5.11 9.09
C ALA A 55 1.78 6.24 8.10
N VAL A 56 0.88 6.52 7.16
CA VAL A 56 1.03 7.61 6.18
C VAL A 56 0.98 8.97 6.87
N THR A 57 0.06 9.15 7.82
CA THR A 57 0.00 10.38 8.62
C THR A 57 1.32 10.64 9.36
N TYR A 58 1.95 9.58 9.86
CA TYR A 58 3.26 9.69 10.52
C TYR A 58 4.36 10.19 9.58
N LEU A 59 4.39 9.70 8.35
CA LEU A 59 5.34 10.10 7.31
C LEU A 59 5.08 11.54 6.86
N HIS A 60 3.82 11.87 6.53
CA HIS A 60 3.43 13.18 6.04
C HIS A 60 3.70 14.29 7.05
N LYS A 61 3.52 14.04 8.35
CA LYS A 61 3.89 14.98 9.44
C LYS A 61 5.40 15.29 9.51
N ARG A 62 6.24 14.48 8.86
CA ARG A 62 7.70 14.67 8.76
C ARG A 62 8.12 15.17 7.37
N GLY A 63 7.17 15.54 6.51
CA GLY A 63 7.44 15.96 5.16
C GLY A 63 7.99 14.83 4.27
N ILE A 64 7.65 13.57 4.57
CA ILE A 64 8.07 12.42 3.77
C ILE A 64 6.87 11.95 2.94
N ALA A 65 7.01 12.00 1.61
CA ALA A 65 6.18 11.26 0.68
C ALA A 65 6.80 9.86 0.48
N HIS A 66 5.99 8.81 0.53
CA HIS A 66 6.47 7.45 0.30
C HIS A 66 6.77 7.19 -1.16
N GLY A 67 5.93 7.69 -2.08
CA GLY A 67 6.17 7.64 -3.52
C GLY A 67 5.84 6.32 -4.23
N ASP A 68 5.57 5.25 -3.48
CA ASP A 68 5.24 3.92 -4.04
C ASP A 68 4.27 3.16 -3.11
N LEU A 69 3.16 3.81 -2.74
CA LEU A 69 2.17 3.20 -1.84
C LEU A 69 1.25 2.26 -2.61
N HIS A 70 1.32 0.97 -2.30
CA HIS A 70 0.37 -0.03 -2.77
C HIS A 70 0.34 -1.23 -1.83
N ALA A 71 -0.64 -2.12 -1.99
CA ALA A 71 -0.79 -3.30 -1.14
C ALA A 71 0.44 -4.24 -1.12
N GLY A 72 1.35 -4.14 -2.10
CA GLY A 72 2.58 -4.94 -2.14
C GLY A 72 3.63 -4.47 -1.14
N ASN A 73 3.66 -3.16 -0.88
CA ASN A 73 4.52 -2.52 0.12
C ASN A 73 3.89 -2.50 1.53
N LEU A 74 2.76 -3.21 1.72
CA LEU A 74 2.17 -3.49 3.03
C LEU A 74 2.60 -4.88 3.48
N LEU A 75 3.41 -4.96 4.54
CA LEU A 75 3.81 -6.24 5.12
C LEU A 75 3.05 -6.51 6.42
N LEU A 76 2.58 -7.74 6.59
CA LEU A 76 2.00 -8.18 7.85
C LEU A 76 3.08 -8.26 8.93
N CYS A 77 2.75 -7.87 10.16
CA CYS A 77 3.61 -8.08 11.30
C CYS A 77 3.54 -9.54 11.74
N LEU A 78 4.66 -10.06 12.22
CA LEU A 78 4.67 -11.35 12.91
C LEU A 78 3.85 -11.25 14.20
N PRO A 79 3.10 -12.29 14.58
CA PRO A 79 2.38 -12.31 15.85
C PRO A 79 3.37 -12.20 17.02
N SER A 80 2.97 -11.51 18.09
CA SER A 80 3.83 -11.30 19.26
C SER A 80 4.16 -12.60 20.01
N SER A 81 3.39 -13.66 19.79
CA SER A 81 3.61 -15.01 20.33
C SER A 81 4.59 -15.84 19.50
N LEU A 82 5.06 -15.31 18.37
CA LEU A 82 5.99 -16.00 17.51
C LEU A 82 7.35 -16.00 18.21
N ASP A 83 7.81 -17.20 18.58
CA ASP A 83 9.03 -17.41 19.35
C ASP A 83 10.21 -16.66 18.67
N PRO A 84 11.00 -15.83 19.38
CA PRO A 84 12.23 -15.27 18.82
C PRO A 84 13.22 -16.34 18.34
N ASP A 85 13.10 -17.57 18.86
CA ASP A 85 13.81 -18.76 18.39
C ASP A 85 12.97 -19.59 17.39
N LEU A 86 11.90 -19.03 16.79
CA LEU A 86 11.17 -19.71 15.71
C LEU A 86 12.22 -20.15 14.71
N ASP A 87 12.39 -21.47 14.64
CA ASP A 87 13.31 -22.10 13.73
C ASP A 87 12.77 -21.87 12.33
N LEU A 88 13.22 -20.76 11.74
CA LEU A 88 12.85 -20.37 10.41
C LEU A 88 13.18 -21.51 9.46
N THR A 89 14.14 -22.41 9.73
CA THR A 89 14.42 -23.57 8.87
C THR A 89 13.23 -24.54 8.72
N THR A 90 12.29 -24.56 9.66
CA THR A 90 11.03 -25.33 9.54
C THR A 90 10.01 -24.66 8.60
N VAL A 91 10.10 -23.34 8.45
CA VAL A 91 9.34 -22.56 7.46
C VAL A 91 10.13 -22.64 6.14
N ILE A 92 11.29 -21.97 6.13
CA ILE A 92 12.66 -22.30 5.66
C ILE A 92 13.08 -23.55 4.87
N SER A 93 12.23 -24.36 4.23
CA SER A 93 12.72 -25.63 3.66
C SER A 93 13.79 -25.41 2.58
N ASN A 94 14.83 -26.28 2.53
CA ASN A 94 15.85 -26.28 1.48
C ASN A 94 15.28 -26.49 0.04
N ASP A 95 13.99 -26.82 -0.08
CA ASP A 95 13.25 -26.88 -1.37
C ASP A 95 13.14 -25.54 -2.09
N TRP A 96 13.66 -24.46 -1.50
CA TRP A 96 13.49 -23.09 -2.01
C TRP A 96 14.63 -22.64 -2.90
N MET A 97 15.63 -23.48 -3.15
CA MET A 97 16.78 -23.16 -3.98
C MET A 97 16.60 -23.75 -5.38
N LEU A 98 16.31 -22.91 -6.37
CA LEU A 98 16.34 -23.32 -7.77
C LEU A 98 17.76 -23.12 -8.30
N PRO A 99 18.35 -24.12 -8.99
CA PRO A 99 19.65 -23.94 -9.63
C PRO A 99 19.56 -22.82 -10.68
N SER A 100 20.54 -21.93 -10.69
CA SER A 100 20.71 -20.95 -11.77
C SER A 100 21.80 -21.42 -12.73
N GLU A 101 21.74 -20.97 -13.98
CA GLU A 101 22.80 -21.20 -14.95
C GLU A 101 24.13 -20.61 -14.43
N PRO A 102 25.23 -21.38 -14.43
CA PRO A 102 26.51 -20.92 -13.94
C PRO A 102 26.98 -19.66 -14.67
N SER A 103 27.17 -18.57 -13.94
CA SER A 103 27.69 -17.32 -14.49
C SER A 103 28.41 -16.53 -13.39
N PRO A 104 29.54 -15.86 -13.68
CA PRO A 104 30.23 -15.02 -12.71
C PRO A 104 29.37 -13.85 -12.19
N HIS A 105 28.29 -13.50 -12.91
CA HIS A 105 27.41 -12.38 -12.57
C HIS A 105 26.03 -12.82 -12.05
N LYS A 106 25.80 -14.13 -11.85
CA LYS A 106 24.52 -14.64 -11.34
C LYS A 106 24.72 -15.43 -10.05
N PRO A 107 23.79 -15.33 -9.07
CA PRO A 107 23.78 -16.21 -7.93
C PRO A 107 23.67 -17.67 -8.36
N ARG A 108 24.41 -18.57 -7.69
CA ARG A 108 24.37 -20.02 -7.96
C ARG A 108 22.98 -20.62 -7.79
N TYR A 109 22.17 -20.03 -6.93
CA TYR A 109 20.81 -20.46 -6.62
C TYR A 109 19.88 -19.26 -6.58
N LEU A 110 18.69 -19.43 -7.13
CA LEU A 110 17.57 -18.50 -6.93
C LEU A 110 16.77 -18.98 -5.74
N ILE A 111 16.41 -18.05 -4.85
CA ILE A 111 15.52 -18.36 -3.73
C ILE A 111 14.08 -18.14 -4.18
N VAL A 112 13.26 -19.18 -4.07
CA VAL A 112 11.83 -19.14 -4.29
C VAL A 112 11.19 -18.33 -3.16
N PRO A 113 10.37 -17.31 -3.46
CA PRO A 113 9.67 -16.56 -2.42
C PRO A 113 8.81 -17.47 -1.54
N ILE A 114 8.83 -17.21 -0.23
CA ILE A 114 8.02 -17.94 0.77
C ILE A 114 6.53 -17.96 0.39
N SER A 115 6.07 -16.89 -0.26
CA SER A 115 4.69 -16.71 -0.73
C SER A 115 4.22 -17.71 -1.81
N ARG A 116 5.12 -18.49 -2.44
CA ARG A 116 4.74 -19.43 -3.52
C ARG A 116 4.03 -20.70 -3.05
N ARG A 117 3.93 -20.96 -1.74
CA ARG A 117 3.12 -22.06 -1.20
C ARG A 117 1.79 -21.51 -0.66
N LEU A 118 0.67 -22.02 -1.18
CA LEU A 118 -0.68 -21.70 -0.70
C LEU A 118 -0.81 -22.08 0.79
N ARG A 119 -1.44 -21.23 1.62
CA ARG A 119 -1.75 -21.48 3.04
C ARG A 119 -0.53 -21.70 3.92
N THR A 120 0.38 -20.72 3.95
CA THR A 120 1.50 -20.79 4.90
C THR A 120 0.95 -20.67 6.33
N PRO A 121 1.37 -21.54 7.27
CA PRO A 121 1.06 -21.37 8.70
C PRO A 121 1.44 -19.98 9.21
N LEU A 122 2.47 -19.37 8.61
CA LEU A 122 2.90 -18.00 8.88
C LEU A 122 1.81 -16.97 8.54
N PHE A 123 1.20 -17.05 7.36
CA PHE A 123 0.11 -16.14 6.99
C PHE A 123 -1.06 -16.26 7.96
N GLN A 124 -1.49 -17.49 8.28
CA GLN A 124 -2.58 -17.72 9.25
C GLN A 124 -2.24 -17.16 10.63
N ALA A 125 -1.01 -17.35 11.09
CA ALA A 125 -0.53 -16.81 12.36
C ALA A 125 -0.52 -15.27 12.37
N CYS A 126 -0.04 -14.63 11.30
CA CYS A 126 -0.07 -13.17 11.17
C CYS A 126 -1.50 -12.62 11.14
N MET A 127 -2.43 -13.34 10.50
CA MET A 127 -3.83 -12.95 10.38
C MET A 127 -4.67 -13.20 11.64
N ALA A 128 -4.16 -13.91 12.65
CA ALA A 128 -4.85 -14.11 13.92
C ALA A 128 -4.99 -12.79 14.71
N THR A 129 -3.96 -11.94 14.67
CA THR A 129 -3.95 -10.58 15.23
C THR A 129 -3.33 -9.63 14.20
N PRO A 130 -4.07 -9.28 13.13
CA PRO A 130 -3.49 -8.66 11.97
C PRO A 130 -2.98 -7.26 12.29
N SER A 131 -1.74 -7.01 11.88
CA SER A 131 -1.11 -5.70 11.95
C SER A 131 -0.22 -5.52 10.73
N ILE A 132 -0.12 -4.30 10.19
CA ILE A 132 0.73 -4.00 9.03
C ILE A 132 1.80 -2.97 9.34
N LYS A 133 2.87 -3.00 8.54
CA LYS A 133 3.85 -1.92 8.41
C LYS A 133 4.08 -1.60 6.94
N LEU A 134 4.35 -0.32 6.67
CA LEU A 134 4.87 0.13 5.39
C LEU A 134 6.33 -0.30 5.26
N CYS A 135 6.70 -0.75 4.07
CA CYS A 135 8.06 -1.10 3.70
C CYS A 135 8.43 -0.45 2.36
N ASP A 136 9.68 -0.62 1.97
CA ASP A 136 10.23 -0.12 0.70
C ASP A 136 10.15 1.42 0.53
N PHE A 137 11.12 2.10 1.13
CA PHE A 137 11.27 3.55 1.06
C PHE A 137 12.23 3.98 -0.06
N SER A 138 12.48 3.12 -1.05
CA SER A 138 13.42 3.41 -2.15
C SER A 138 12.99 4.60 -3.01
N GLU A 139 11.69 4.77 -3.20
CA GLU A 139 11.05 5.86 -3.94
C GLU A 139 10.60 7.03 -3.04
N SER A 140 10.94 6.98 -1.75
CA SER A 140 10.52 7.99 -0.79
C SER A 140 11.30 9.29 -0.94
N TYR A 141 10.59 10.40 -0.78
CA TYR A 141 11.12 11.72 -1.00
C TYR A 141 10.77 12.66 0.15
N MET A 142 11.75 13.45 0.58
CA MET A 142 11.51 14.53 1.53
C MET A 142 11.10 15.79 0.77
N THR A 143 9.95 16.35 1.12
CA THR A 143 9.34 17.49 0.44
C THR A 143 10.17 18.78 0.42
N ASP A 144 11.20 18.88 1.26
CA ASP A 144 12.12 20.02 1.35
C ASP A 144 13.42 19.82 0.54
N MET A 145 13.62 18.65 -0.07
CA MET A 145 14.76 18.39 -0.93
C MET A 145 14.62 19.10 -2.27
N ALA A 146 15.77 19.40 -2.89
CA ALA A 146 15.84 19.85 -4.28
C ALA A 146 15.91 18.63 -5.22
N ASP A 147 15.40 18.80 -6.45
CA ASP A 147 15.47 17.83 -7.55
C ASP A 147 14.80 16.48 -7.26
N PRO A 148 13.46 16.44 -7.28
CA PRO A 148 12.74 15.23 -6.94
C PRO A 148 12.88 14.15 -8.01
N PRO A 149 13.08 12.88 -7.63
CA PRO A 149 13.23 11.78 -8.58
C PRO A 149 11.91 11.48 -9.29
N PRO A 150 11.96 10.91 -10.51
CA PRO A 150 10.76 10.48 -11.21
C PRO A 150 10.09 9.31 -10.47
N LEU A 151 8.75 9.26 -10.47
CA LEU A 151 7.96 8.16 -9.93
C LEU A 151 8.29 6.86 -10.67
N ALA A 152 8.70 5.83 -9.93
CA ALA A 152 8.95 4.50 -10.49
C ALA A 152 7.74 3.55 -10.44
N SER A 153 6.63 3.96 -9.80
CA SER A 153 5.45 3.11 -9.65
C SER A 153 4.78 2.77 -10.99
N PRO A 154 4.23 1.55 -11.14
CA PRO A 154 3.45 1.17 -12.33
C PRO A 154 2.29 2.13 -12.62
N GLY A 155 2.08 2.47 -13.89
CA GLY A 155 1.11 3.50 -14.31
C GLY A 155 -0.33 3.29 -13.82
N PHE A 156 -0.76 2.05 -13.60
CA PHE A 156 -2.11 1.73 -13.09
C PHE A 156 -2.30 2.03 -11.59
N LEU A 157 -1.24 2.36 -10.86
CA LEU A 157 -1.26 2.79 -9.46
C LEU A 157 -1.09 4.31 -9.32
N LEU A 158 -0.70 5.00 -10.39
CA LEU A 158 -0.42 6.42 -10.37
C LEU A 158 -1.71 7.25 -10.27
N PRO A 159 -1.64 8.42 -9.62
CA PRO A 159 -2.67 9.44 -9.76
C PRO A 159 -2.65 10.04 -11.18
N PRO A 160 -3.72 10.70 -11.64
CA PRO A 160 -3.81 11.23 -13.00
C PRO A 160 -2.65 12.15 -13.35
N GLU A 161 -2.27 13.09 -12.49
CA GLU A 161 -1.14 14.00 -12.72
C GLU A 161 0.21 13.28 -12.92
N GLY A 162 0.35 12.06 -12.37
CA GLY A 162 1.51 11.21 -12.59
C GLY A 162 1.43 10.46 -13.93
N ILE A 163 0.23 10.07 -14.36
CA ILE A 163 0.00 9.42 -15.67
C ILE A 163 0.19 10.42 -16.81
N PHE A 164 -0.32 11.64 -16.66
CA PHE A 164 -0.17 12.73 -17.63
C PHE A 164 1.23 13.38 -17.58
N GLY A 165 2.03 13.08 -16.56
CA GLY A 165 3.41 13.58 -16.43
C GLY A 165 3.53 15.02 -15.95
N GLU A 166 2.46 15.61 -15.41
CA GLU A 166 2.46 16.97 -14.83
C GLU A 166 3.27 17.04 -13.52
N LEU A 167 3.16 16.00 -12.69
CA LEU A 167 3.95 15.84 -11.47
C LEU A 167 4.75 14.55 -11.56
N PRO A 168 5.99 14.59 -12.07
CA PRO A 168 6.76 13.39 -12.29
C PRO A 168 7.29 12.79 -10.98
N HIS A 169 7.02 13.35 -9.80
CA HIS A 169 7.63 12.94 -8.55
C HIS A 169 6.64 12.69 -7.41
N ALA A 170 7.11 11.98 -6.38
CA ALA A 170 6.34 11.70 -5.17
C ALA A 170 6.01 12.97 -4.38
N THR A 171 4.72 13.18 -4.11
CA THR A 171 4.20 14.24 -3.26
C THR A 171 3.33 13.67 -2.15
N LEU A 172 3.07 14.47 -1.11
CA LEU A 172 2.12 14.07 -0.08
C LEU A 172 0.73 13.83 -0.69
N ALA A 173 0.33 14.60 -1.70
CA ALA A 173 -0.96 14.47 -2.36
C ALA A 173 -1.05 13.23 -3.27
N SER A 174 0.04 12.85 -3.96
CA SER A 174 0.08 11.61 -4.74
C SER A 174 -0.01 10.39 -3.83
N ASP A 175 0.64 10.43 -2.66
CA ASP A 175 0.48 9.41 -1.63
C ASP A 175 -0.98 9.26 -1.20
N ILE A 176 -1.73 10.34 -1.00
CA ILE A 176 -3.15 10.25 -0.61
C ILE A 176 -3.98 9.46 -1.64
N TRP A 177 -3.74 9.69 -2.93
CA TRP A 177 -4.38 8.90 -3.99
C TRP A 177 -4.00 7.42 -3.89
N ALA A 178 -2.70 7.15 -3.77
CA ALA A 178 -2.16 5.80 -3.66
C ALA A 178 -2.69 5.06 -2.42
N VAL A 179 -2.88 5.76 -1.28
CA VAL A 179 -3.53 5.23 -0.09
C VAL A 179 -4.98 4.84 -0.37
N ALA A 180 -5.75 5.63 -1.13
CA ALA A 180 -7.12 5.25 -1.48
C ALA A 180 -7.15 3.96 -2.31
N VAL A 181 -6.23 3.81 -3.26
CA VAL A 181 -6.07 2.58 -4.05
C VAL A 181 -5.71 1.40 -3.14
N ALA A 182 -4.75 1.58 -2.23
CA ALA A 182 -4.34 0.54 -1.29
C ALA A 182 -5.44 0.16 -0.29
N ILE A 183 -6.22 1.12 0.22
CA ILE A 183 -7.39 0.86 1.06
C ILE A 183 -8.40 0.00 0.31
N TYR A 184 -8.69 0.33 -0.96
CA TYR A 184 -9.59 -0.48 -1.76
C TYR A 184 -9.08 -1.92 -1.89
N GLN A 185 -7.79 -2.12 -2.18
CA GLN A 185 -7.18 -3.46 -2.24
C GLN A 185 -7.32 -4.23 -0.91
N VAL A 186 -7.16 -3.56 0.23
CA VAL A 186 -7.34 -4.18 1.56
C VAL A 186 -8.80 -4.60 1.77
N LEU A 187 -9.75 -3.73 1.41
CA LEU A 187 -11.17 -3.99 1.58
C LEU A 187 -11.67 -5.11 0.64
N THR A 188 -11.10 -5.22 -0.55
CA THR A 188 -11.53 -6.19 -1.58
C THR A 188 -10.61 -7.40 -1.73
N SER A 189 -9.69 -7.62 -0.77
CA SER A 189 -8.74 -8.73 -0.79
C SER A 189 -7.93 -8.83 -2.09
N GLY A 190 -7.52 -7.69 -2.67
CA GLY A 190 -6.57 -7.63 -3.79
C GLY A 190 -7.08 -6.96 -5.07
N CYS A 191 -8.38 -6.73 -5.24
CA CYS A 191 -8.88 -6.05 -6.44
C CYS A 191 -8.34 -4.61 -6.57
N LEU A 192 -8.04 -4.22 -7.80
CA LEU A 192 -7.60 -2.86 -8.13
C LEU A 192 -8.80 -1.93 -8.30
N LEU A 193 -8.68 -0.69 -7.83
CA LEU A 193 -9.77 0.28 -7.85
C LEU A 193 -10.16 0.70 -9.27
N PHE A 194 -9.15 0.98 -10.11
CA PHE A 194 -9.31 1.51 -11.47
C PHE A 194 -8.86 0.56 -12.59
N TYR A 195 -8.57 -0.71 -12.30
CA TYR A 195 -8.02 -1.62 -13.30
C TYR A 195 -8.97 -2.78 -13.62
N GLU A 196 -9.15 -3.05 -14.90
CA GLU A 196 -9.79 -4.28 -15.41
C GLU A 196 -8.94 -4.93 -16.53
N THR A 197 -8.31 -4.14 -17.41
CA THR A 197 -7.34 -4.59 -18.43
C THR A 197 -6.30 -3.49 -18.73
N ASP A 198 -5.15 -3.86 -19.32
CA ASP A 198 -4.10 -2.93 -19.72
C ASP A 198 -4.65 -1.75 -20.54
N GLY A 199 -4.23 -0.53 -20.20
CA GLY A 199 -4.55 0.71 -20.94
C GLY A 199 -5.85 1.42 -20.55
N THR A 200 -6.73 0.81 -19.75
CA THR A 200 -8.09 1.36 -19.46
C THR A 200 -8.20 2.20 -18.18
N VAL A 201 -7.08 2.49 -17.50
CA VAL A 201 -7.09 3.11 -16.16
C VAL A 201 -7.75 4.49 -16.16
N LEU A 202 -7.43 5.33 -17.14
CA LEU A 202 -8.02 6.68 -17.28
C LEU A 202 -9.53 6.60 -17.55
N GLU A 203 -9.97 5.66 -18.38
CA GLU A 203 -11.39 5.40 -18.64
C GLU A 203 -12.11 5.01 -17.35
N ARG A 204 -11.50 4.12 -16.56
CA ARG A 204 -12.11 3.66 -15.31
C ARG A 204 -12.15 4.76 -14.26
N MET A 205 -11.16 5.65 -14.21
CA MET A 205 -11.20 6.86 -13.39
C MET A 205 -12.42 7.70 -13.80
N VAL A 206 -12.60 8.00 -15.08
CA VAL A 206 -13.74 8.82 -15.57
C VAL A 206 -15.08 8.16 -15.32
N CYS A 207 -15.20 6.86 -15.60
CA CYS A 207 -16.41 6.09 -15.32
C CYS A 207 -16.77 6.04 -13.83
N THR A 208 -15.82 6.28 -12.91
CA THR A 208 -16.03 6.19 -11.45
C THR A 208 -16.14 7.55 -10.77
N LEU A 209 -15.33 8.52 -11.19
CA LEU A 209 -15.16 9.82 -10.54
C LEU A 209 -15.74 10.98 -11.37
N GLY A 210 -16.08 10.74 -12.64
CA GLY A 210 -16.54 11.76 -13.58
C GLY A 210 -15.44 12.30 -14.48
N LYS A 211 -15.83 13.21 -15.38
CA LYS A 211 -14.96 13.85 -16.38
C LYS A 211 -13.72 14.49 -15.73
N PHE A 212 -12.54 14.32 -16.33
CA PHE A 212 -11.34 15.05 -15.91
C PHE A 212 -11.54 16.57 -16.07
N PRO A 213 -10.93 17.40 -15.20
CA PRO A 213 -10.84 18.84 -15.44
C PRO A 213 -9.91 19.14 -16.62
N GLU A 214 -10.01 20.34 -17.19
CA GLU A 214 -9.00 20.85 -18.12
C GLU A 214 -7.72 21.24 -17.37
N PRO A 215 -6.52 21.09 -17.96
CA PRO A 215 -6.26 20.64 -19.34
C PRO A 215 -6.23 19.11 -19.53
N LEU A 216 -6.23 18.32 -18.44
CA LEU A 216 -6.10 16.85 -18.49
C LEU A 216 -7.10 16.18 -19.44
N TRP A 217 -8.34 16.69 -19.49
CA TRP A 217 -9.34 16.19 -20.42
C TRP A 217 -8.91 16.40 -21.88
N SER A 218 -8.52 17.60 -22.26
CA SER A 218 -8.06 17.89 -23.63
C SER A 218 -6.77 17.17 -24.01
N GLU A 219 -5.87 16.94 -23.05
CA GLU A 219 -4.58 16.27 -23.26
C GLU A 219 -4.69 14.75 -23.46
N TRP A 220 -5.78 14.14 -23.00
CA TRP A 220 -6.04 12.73 -23.23
C TRP A 220 -6.45 12.48 -24.69
N ALA A 221 -5.47 12.10 -25.52
CA ALA A 221 -5.61 11.97 -26.97
C ALA A 221 -6.70 10.98 -27.39
N ASP A 222 -6.70 9.78 -26.81
CA ASP A 222 -7.57 8.67 -27.24
C ASP A 222 -8.94 8.69 -26.54
N ARG A 223 -9.25 9.71 -25.72
CA ARG A 223 -10.50 9.77 -24.95
C ARG A 223 -11.75 9.69 -25.82
N ALA A 224 -11.70 10.24 -27.04
CA ALA A 224 -12.83 10.37 -27.94
C ALA A 224 -13.27 9.02 -28.52
N GLU A 225 -12.45 7.97 -28.37
CA GLU A 225 -12.82 6.60 -28.70
C GLU A 225 -13.84 6.02 -27.70
N SER A 226 -13.80 6.50 -26.46
CA SER A 226 -14.56 5.93 -25.33
C SER A 226 -15.60 6.90 -24.74
N PHE A 227 -15.44 8.22 -24.90
CA PHE A 227 -16.29 9.23 -24.27
C PHE A 227 -16.72 10.37 -25.20
N ASP A 228 -17.89 10.96 -24.92
CA ASP A 228 -18.33 12.24 -25.49
C ASP A 228 -17.65 13.44 -24.79
N GLU A 229 -17.87 14.66 -25.27
CA GLU A 229 -17.26 15.87 -24.70
C GLU A 229 -17.71 16.18 -23.27
N GLU A 230 -18.86 15.65 -22.84
CA GLU A 230 -19.36 15.74 -21.48
C GLU A 230 -18.77 14.67 -20.54
N GLY A 231 -17.97 13.74 -21.06
CA GLY A 231 -17.35 12.63 -20.33
C GLY A 231 -18.30 11.47 -20.07
N ASN A 232 -19.37 11.32 -20.85
CA ASN A 232 -20.21 10.13 -20.83
C ASN A 232 -19.63 9.05 -21.77
N PRO A 233 -19.65 7.78 -21.36
CA PRO A 233 -19.24 6.69 -22.24
C PRO A 233 -20.12 6.63 -23.50
N ILE A 234 -19.50 6.55 -24.68
CA ILE A 234 -20.21 6.37 -25.96
C ILE A 234 -20.39 4.89 -26.33
N THR A 235 -19.68 4.00 -25.67
CA THR A 235 -19.83 2.54 -25.81
C THR A 235 -20.03 1.89 -24.43
N ASP A 236 -20.63 0.70 -24.40
CA ASP A 236 -20.83 -0.08 -23.17
C ASP A 236 -19.53 -0.71 -22.62
N THR A 237 -18.38 -0.42 -23.23
CA THR A 237 -17.08 -1.00 -22.84
C THR A 237 -16.59 -0.50 -21.48
N CYS A 238 -17.01 0.70 -21.06
CA CYS A 238 -16.75 1.24 -19.72
C CYS A 238 -18.06 1.57 -18.99
N PRO A 239 -18.67 0.61 -18.28
CA PRO A 239 -19.92 0.88 -17.57
C PRO A 239 -19.70 1.93 -16.46
N LYS A 240 -20.60 2.93 -16.41
CA LYS A 240 -20.59 3.95 -15.35
C LYS A 240 -20.63 3.27 -13.98
N SER A 241 -19.80 3.74 -13.06
CA SER A 241 -19.69 3.29 -11.67
C SER A 241 -19.80 4.47 -10.71
N SER A 242 -19.43 4.26 -9.46
CA SER A 242 -19.28 5.31 -8.46
C SER A 242 -18.45 4.79 -7.29
N LEU A 243 -17.85 5.68 -6.50
CA LEU A 243 -17.19 5.33 -5.26
C LEU A 243 -18.14 4.59 -4.30
N ARG A 244 -19.41 5.00 -4.24
CA ARG A 244 -20.43 4.29 -3.46
C ARG A 244 -20.68 2.87 -3.98
N ARG A 245 -20.70 2.64 -5.29
CA ARG A 245 -20.82 1.28 -5.87
C ARG A 245 -19.58 0.43 -5.60
N LYS A 246 -18.38 1.01 -5.69
CA LYS A 246 -17.12 0.36 -5.33
C LYS A 246 -17.11 -0.05 -3.85
N ALA A 247 -17.63 0.79 -2.96
CA ALA A 247 -17.78 0.49 -1.53
C ALA A 247 -18.77 -0.66 -1.22
N LYS A 248 -19.79 -0.87 -2.05
CA LYS A 248 -20.76 -2.00 -1.90
C LYS A 248 -20.13 -3.39 -2.01
N GLY A 249 -18.93 -3.50 -2.58
CA GLY A 249 -18.19 -4.75 -2.54
C GLY A 249 -17.89 -5.20 -1.11
N TRP A 250 -17.70 -4.25 -0.19
CA TRP A 250 -17.19 -4.55 1.16
C TRP A 250 -18.29 -4.67 2.23
N THR A 251 -19.31 -3.82 2.21
CA THR A 251 -20.40 -3.85 3.21
C THR A 251 -21.76 -3.52 2.60
N SER A 252 -22.83 -4.02 3.21
CA SER A 252 -24.22 -3.67 2.87
C SER A 252 -24.83 -2.62 3.79
N ASP A 253 -24.11 -2.20 4.84
CA ASP A 253 -24.56 -1.17 5.78
C ASP A 253 -24.48 0.23 5.14
N GLU A 254 -25.62 0.91 5.06
CA GLU A 254 -25.74 2.18 4.35
C GLU A 254 -24.91 3.32 4.99
N HIS A 255 -24.80 3.33 6.32
CA HIS A 255 -24.01 4.34 7.01
C HIS A 255 -22.51 4.14 6.79
N LYS A 256 -22.05 2.89 6.86
CA LYS A 256 -20.66 2.54 6.53
C LYS A 256 -20.33 2.87 5.09
N LEU A 257 -21.22 2.53 4.16
CA LEU A 257 -21.08 2.83 2.74
C LEU A 257 -20.93 4.33 2.49
N SER A 258 -21.81 5.14 3.09
CA SER A 258 -21.76 6.58 2.93
C SER A 258 -20.48 7.18 3.53
N ALA A 259 -20.06 6.71 4.71
CA ALA A 259 -18.84 7.20 5.36
C ALA A 259 -17.57 6.84 4.56
N LEU A 260 -17.48 5.62 4.04
CA LEU A 260 -16.34 5.17 3.22
C LEU A 260 -16.29 5.93 1.88
N ALA A 261 -17.42 6.08 1.20
CA ALA A 261 -17.52 6.83 -0.05
C ALA A 261 -17.10 8.30 0.15
N ALA A 262 -17.60 8.95 1.21
CA ALA A 262 -17.23 10.32 1.54
C ALA A 262 -15.72 10.47 1.81
N MET A 263 -15.10 9.51 2.49
CA MET A 263 -13.64 9.51 2.68
C MET A 263 -12.92 9.40 1.33
N PHE A 264 -13.31 8.45 0.47
CA PHE A 264 -12.71 8.29 -0.87
C PHE A 264 -12.88 9.54 -1.75
N GLU A 265 -14.02 10.23 -1.69
CA GLU A 265 -14.26 11.49 -2.43
C GLU A 265 -13.27 12.59 -2.06
N THR A 266 -12.76 12.59 -0.82
CA THR A 266 -11.74 13.56 -0.40
C THR A 266 -10.32 13.15 -0.81
N MET A 267 -10.07 11.87 -1.01
CA MET A 267 -8.75 11.32 -1.36
C MET A 267 -8.53 11.29 -2.87
N LEU A 268 -9.57 10.99 -3.65
CA LEU A 268 -9.53 10.74 -5.10
C LEU A 268 -9.95 11.95 -5.93
N ARG A 269 -9.60 13.16 -5.47
CA ARG A 269 -9.80 14.38 -6.26
C ARG A 269 -8.75 14.46 -7.36
N TYR A 270 -9.15 14.81 -8.58
CA TYR A 270 -8.22 14.99 -9.69
C TYR A 270 -7.22 16.12 -9.41
N ASP A 271 -7.70 17.26 -8.91
CA ASP A 271 -6.85 18.33 -8.38
C ASP A 271 -6.15 17.85 -7.10
N ALA A 272 -4.83 17.62 -7.21
CA ALA A 272 -3.99 17.11 -6.14
C ALA A 272 -3.98 18.01 -4.90
N GLU A 273 -4.01 19.34 -5.07
CA GLU A 273 -4.00 20.31 -3.97
C GLU A 273 -5.28 20.28 -3.15
N ARG A 274 -6.38 19.82 -3.76
CA ARG A 274 -7.67 19.69 -3.07
C ARG A 274 -7.83 18.39 -2.29
N ARG A 275 -6.90 17.44 -2.40
CA ARG A 275 -6.99 16.17 -1.65
C ARG A 275 -6.82 16.42 -0.16
N SER A 276 -7.60 15.70 0.65
CA SER A 276 -7.47 15.81 2.11
C SER A 276 -6.10 15.33 2.59
N PRO A 277 -5.38 16.10 3.42
CA PRO A 277 -4.18 15.63 4.08
C PRO A 277 -4.45 14.37 4.92
N ALA A 278 -3.44 13.51 5.08
CA ALA A 278 -3.59 12.26 5.85
C ALA A 278 -4.09 12.50 7.29
N GLY A 279 -3.69 13.61 7.91
CA GLY A 279 -4.15 14.00 9.25
C GLY A 279 -5.67 14.22 9.34
N ASP A 280 -6.30 14.74 8.29
CA ASP A 280 -7.74 14.98 8.24
C ASP A 280 -8.51 13.67 8.02
N LEU A 281 -7.92 12.72 7.30
CA LEU A 281 -8.50 11.38 7.13
C LEU A 281 -8.71 10.68 8.47
N LEU A 282 -7.82 10.88 9.46
CA LEU A 282 -7.97 10.34 10.82
C LEU A 282 -9.22 10.85 11.56
N GLN A 283 -9.75 12.00 11.14
CA GLN A 283 -10.97 12.60 11.71
C GLN A 283 -12.22 12.27 10.89
N SER A 284 -12.08 11.58 9.76
CA SER A 284 -13.23 11.15 8.96
C SER A 284 -14.19 10.29 9.79
N GLU A 285 -15.47 10.32 9.43
CA GLU A 285 -16.48 9.44 10.04
C GLU A 285 -16.09 7.96 9.89
N TRP A 286 -15.55 7.60 8.71
CA TRP A 286 -15.05 6.26 8.45
C TRP A 286 -14.00 5.82 9.47
N MET A 287 -12.98 6.64 9.67
CA MET A 287 -11.90 6.35 10.61
C MET A 287 -12.38 6.31 12.05
N THR A 288 -13.16 7.30 12.47
CA THR A 288 -13.55 7.47 13.88
C THR A 288 -14.59 6.43 14.34
N LYS A 289 -15.57 6.09 13.50
CA LYS A 289 -16.64 5.14 13.87
C LYS A 289 -16.34 3.70 13.52
N TYR A 290 -15.62 3.45 12.42
CA TYR A 290 -15.51 2.09 11.85
C TYR A 290 -14.10 1.53 11.88
N CYS A 291 -13.04 2.35 11.88
CA CYS A 291 -11.67 1.86 12.05
C CYS A 291 -11.22 1.86 13.51
N ARG A 292 -11.30 3.01 14.19
CA ARG A 292 -10.78 3.22 15.55
C ARG A 292 -11.19 2.15 16.57
N PRO A 293 -12.44 1.65 16.60
CA PRO A 293 -12.83 0.59 17.54
C PRO A 293 -12.05 -0.73 17.40
N TYR A 294 -11.43 -0.97 16.23
CA TYR A 294 -10.65 -2.17 15.95
C TYR A 294 -9.13 -1.93 15.98
N MET A 295 -8.70 -0.69 16.18
CA MET A 295 -7.30 -0.35 16.38
C MET A 295 -7.01 -0.57 17.87
N CYS A 296 -6.07 -1.45 18.22
CA CYS A 296 -5.71 -1.63 19.64
C CYS A 296 -5.28 -0.28 20.23
N ASP A 297 -5.69 0.02 21.47
CA ASP A 297 -5.29 1.21 22.22
C ASP A 297 -3.76 1.35 22.35
N ASP A 298 -3.00 0.27 22.12
CA ASP A 298 -1.54 0.24 22.08
C ASP A 298 -0.90 0.84 20.81
N VAL A 299 -1.68 1.31 19.84
CA VAL A 299 -1.15 2.20 18.78
C VAL A 299 -0.99 3.60 19.38
N ILE A 300 -0.04 3.69 20.29
CA ILE A 300 0.41 4.93 20.92
C ILE A 300 0.77 5.90 19.79
N LEU A 301 -0.03 6.97 19.67
CA LEU A 301 0.29 8.11 18.81
C LEU A 301 1.72 8.59 19.17
N PRO A 302 2.52 9.08 18.21
CA PRO A 302 3.97 9.25 18.34
C PRO A 302 4.46 10.14 19.49
N THR A 303 3.57 10.77 20.24
CA THR A 303 3.87 11.65 21.37
C THR A 303 4.23 10.93 22.68
N GLU A 304 3.92 9.64 22.88
CA GLU A 304 4.18 8.99 24.19
C GLU A 304 5.35 8.00 24.23
N ARG A 305 6.05 7.74 23.12
CA ARG A 305 7.18 6.77 23.08
C ARG A 305 8.53 7.28 23.63
N VAL A 306 8.59 8.47 24.21
CA VAL A 306 9.87 9.09 24.66
C VAL A 306 10.33 8.63 26.06
N LYS A 307 9.62 7.73 26.76
CA LYS A 307 9.98 7.40 28.17
C LYS A 307 10.39 5.95 28.49
N LEU A 308 10.60 5.06 27.52
CA LEU A 308 10.91 3.64 27.81
C LEU A 308 12.30 3.12 27.39
N ILE A 309 13.27 4.00 27.05
CA ILE A 309 14.62 3.56 26.61
C ILE A 309 15.73 3.83 27.66
N ASN A 310 15.40 4.06 28.93
CA ASN A 310 16.43 4.44 29.92
C ASN A 310 16.82 3.40 30.98
N ASN A 311 16.30 2.17 30.99
CA ASN A 311 16.63 1.21 32.06
C ASN A 311 16.86 -0.24 31.59
N VAL A 312 17.90 -0.48 30.77
CA VAL A 312 18.47 -1.83 30.66
C VAL A 312 19.99 -1.76 30.77
N THR A 313 20.50 -2.13 31.94
CA THR A 313 21.93 -2.33 32.22
C THR A 313 22.36 -3.69 31.66
N TYR A 314 23.32 -3.71 30.74
CA TYR A 314 23.90 -4.95 30.22
C TYR A 314 25.04 -5.43 31.13
N ARG A 315 25.01 -6.70 31.54
CA ARG A 315 26.21 -7.43 31.97
C ARG A 315 26.83 -8.10 30.75
N THR A 316 28.07 -7.73 30.46
CA THR A 316 28.93 -8.36 29.46
C THR A 316 29.39 -9.73 29.95
N TYR A 317 29.26 -10.75 29.09
CA TYR A 317 30.11 -11.94 29.06
C TYR A 317 30.85 -11.94 27.74
#